data_AF-A0A1B9M613-F1
#
_entry.id   AF-A0A1B9M613-F1
#
_cell.length_a   1.000
_cell.length_b   1.000
_cell.length_c   1.000
_cell.angle_alpha   90.00
_cell.angle_beta   90.00
_cell.angle_gamma   90.00
#
_symmetry.space_group_name_H-M   'P 1'
#
loop_
_entity.id
_entity.type
_entity.pdbx_description
1 polymer ?
#
loop_
_entity_poly.entity_id
_entity_poly.type
_entity_poly.pdbx_seq_one_letter_code
_entity_poly.pdbx_strand_id
1 'polypeptide(L)'
;MHSNDFLNNLEHEFNDKNSDYKFLVIGSGQSAAEITNHLSDHYPNANIELCLRNYSLRPADETEFSNEIFSSHSAKNFLLMMKNLKKSVTRF
;
A
#
# COMPACT_ATOMS: atom_id res chain seq x y z
N MET A 1 -8.25 9.19 9.25
CA MET A 1 -8.40 9.08 7.78
C MET A 1 -7.91 7.71 7.33
N HIS A 2 -8.71 6.96 6.57
CA HIS A 2 -8.29 5.70 5.93
C HIS A 2 -7.70 6.01 4.55
N SER A 3 -6.82 5.15 4.02
CA SER A 3 -6.17 5.37 2.71
C SER A 3 -7.16 5.58 1.56
N ASN A 4 -8.30 4.88 1.61
CA ASN A 4 -9.38 4.99 0.63
C ASN A 4 -9.93 6.42 0.47
N ASP A 5 -9.92 7.22 1.55
CA ASP A 5 -10.53 8.54 1.57
C ASP A 5 -9.49 9.65 1.58
N PHE A 6 -8.21 9.29 1.42
CA PHE A 6 -7.06 10.18 1.62
C PHE A 6 -7.16 11.46 0.79
N LEU A 7 -7.24 11.35 -0.53
CA LEU A 7 -7.25 12.52 -1.42
C LEU A 7 -8.52 13.36 -1.26
N ASN A 8 -9.65 12.74 -0.94
CA ASN A 8 -10.94 13.44 -0.79
C ASN A 8 -10.94 14.35 0.44
N ASN A 9 -10.27 13.93 1.52
CA ASN A 9 -10.33 14.61 2.80
C ASN A 9 -9.08 15.45 3.10
N LEU A 10 -7.93 15.10 2.51
CA LEU A 10 -6.64 15.72 2.82
C LEU A 10 -6.68 17.25 2.66
N GLU A 11 -7.17 17.75 1.52
CA GLU A 11 -7.15 19.20 1.26
C GLU A 11 -8.22 19.95 2.05
N HIS A 12 -9.31 19.28 2.41
CA HIS A 12 -10.35 19.87 3.25
C HIS A 12 -9.87 20.00 4.71
N GLU A 13 -9.18 18.99 5.23
CA GLU A 13 -8.70 18.97 6.62
C GLU A 13 -7.36 19.72 6.80
N PHE A 14 -6.49 19.68 5.78
CA PHE A 14 -5.12 20.22 5.81
C PHE A 14 -4.90 21.14 4.60
N ASN A 15 -5.63 22.26 4.56
CA ASN A 15 -5.66 23.18 3.42
C ASN A 15 -4.40 24.05 3.28
N ASP A 16 -3.68 24.34 4.37
CA ASP A 16 -2.46 25.12 4.35
C ASP A 16 -1.23 24.22 4.17
N LYS A 17 -0.74 24.11 2.94
CA LYS A 17 0.42 23.29 2.59
C LYS A 17 1.71 23.71 3.30
N ASN A 18 1.83 24.96 3.76
CA ASN A 18 3.02 25.47 4.43
C ASN A 18 2.96 25.36 5.96
N SER A 19 1.88 24.79 6.50
CA SER A 19 1.73 24.61 7.95
C SER A 19 2.63 23.49 8.49
N ASP A 20 3.02 23.59 9.76
CA ASP A 20 3.86 22.62 10.48
C ASP A 20 3.02 21.41 10.95
N TYR A 21 2.31 20.76 10.02
CA TYR A 21 1.48 19.60 10.35
C TYR A 21 2.32 18.40 10.78
N LYS A 22 1.70 17.52 11.57
CA LYS A 22 2.31 16.25 12.00
C LYS A 22 1.46 15.09 11.50
N PHE A 23 2.00 14.30 10.59
CA PHE A 23 1.33 13.15 10.01
C PHE A 23 1.97 11.84 10.48
N LEU A 24 1.13 10.91 10.93
CA LEU A 24 1.51 9.53 11.19
C LEU A 24 0.81 8.62 10.18
N VAL A 25 1.59 7.98 9.32
CA VAL A 25 1.10 7.00 8.34
C VAL A 25 1.31 5.61 8.91
N ILE A 26 0.25 4.83 9.05
CA ILE A 26 0.31 3.47 9.60
C ILE A 26 0.15 2.46 8.47
N GLY A 27 1.16 1.61 8.27
CA GLY A 27 1.14 0.55 7.26
C GLY A 27 2.50 0.25 6.67
N SER A 28 2.59 -0.84 5.92
CA SER A 28 3.82 -1.24 5.20
C SER A 28 3.58 -1.68 3.75
N GLY A 29 2.35 -1.49 3.26
CA GLY A 29 1.99 -1.77 1.87
C GLY A 29 2.18 -0.54 0.99
N GLN A 30 1.89 -0.71 -0.31
CA GLN A 30 2.02 0.33 -1.32
C GLN A 30 1.31 1.64 -0.95
N SER A 31 0.05 1.57 -0.47
CA SER A 31 -0.70 2.76 -0.10
C SER A 31 -0.02 3.60 1.00
N ALA A 32 0.64 2.95 1.97
CA ALA A 32 1.33 3.68 3.02
C ALA A 32 2.57 4.41 2.47
N ALA A 33 3.33 3.74 1.61
CA ALA A 33 4.50 4.33 0.94
C ALA A 33 4.09 5.51 0.04
N GLU A 34 3.04 5.35 -0.76
CA GLU A 34 2.53 6.40 -1.65
C GLU A 34 1.98 7.60 -0.89
N ILE A 35 1.25 7.38 0.20
CA ILE A 35 0.75 8.48 1.06
C ILE A 35 1.91 9.22 1.71
N THR A 36 2.90 8.52 2.27
CA THR A 36 4.09 9.17 2.86
C THR A 36 4.83 10.01 1.82
N ASN A 37 5.04 9.47 0.61
CA ASN A 37 5.68 10.21 -0.46
C ASN A 37 4.85 11.43 -0.89
N HIS A 38 3.54 11.25 -1.08
CA HIS A 38 2.63 12.34 -1.43
C HIS A 38 2.65 13.47 -0.38
N LEU A 39 2.63 13.14 0.91
CA LEU A 39 2.72 14.14 1.97
C LEU A 39 4.05 14.88 1.93
N SER A 40 5.17 14.17 1.70
CA SER A 40 6.50 14.76 1.60
C SER A 40 6.62 15.73 0.42
N ASP A 41 5.97 15.40 -0.71
CA ASP A 41 6.01 16.22 -1.93
C ASP A 41 5.13 17.47 -1.82
N HIS A 42 4.04 17.42 -1.04
CA HIS A 42 3.01 18.49 -1.02
C HIS A 42 2.98 19.35 0.25
N TYR A 43 3.59 18.91 1.36
CA TYR A 43 3.61 19.63 2.64
C TYR A 43 5.05 19.83 3.12
N PRO A 44 5.80 20.81 2.58
CA PRO A 44 7.25 20.95 2.77
C PRO A 44 7.69 21.17 4.23
N ASN A 45 6.82 21.73 5.08
CA ASN A 45 7.12 22.01 6.47
C ASN A 45 6.56 20.95 7.45
N ALA A 46 5.84 19.95 6.93
CA ALA A 46 5.22 18.94 7.78
C ALA A 46 6.24 17.92 8.29
N ASN A 47 6.04 17.45 9.52
CA ASN A 47 6.73 16.28 10.04
C ASN A 47 5.91 15.02 9.70
N ILE A 48 6.52 14.07 8.99
CA ILE A 48 5.86 12.87 8.48
C ILE A 48 6.57 11.63 9.01
N GLU A 49 5.83 10.80 9.76
CA GLU A 49 6.32 9.55 10.32
C GLU A 49 5.61 8.35 9.68
N LEU A 50 6.38 7.35 9.23
CA LEU A 50 5.85 6.08 8.74
C LEU A 50 6.03 5.00 9.82
N CYS A 51 4.92 4.47 10.32
CA CYS A 51 4.89 3.41 11.32
C CYS A 51 4.47 2.07 10.72
N LEU A 52 5.33 1.07 10.84
CA LEU A 52 5.13 -0.27 10.33
C LEU A 52 5.40 -1.31 11.42
N ARG A 53 4.61 -2.40 11.43
CA ARG A 53 4.82 -3.56 12.32
C ARG A 53 5.99 -4.45 11.87
N ASN A 54 6.29 -4.44 10.57
CA ASN A 54 7.38 -5.21 9.98
C ASN A 54 8.73 -4.50 10.17
N TYR A 55 9.83 -5.21 9.91
CA TYR A 55 11.19 -4.64 10.03
C TYR A 55 11.51 -3.61 8.93
N SER A 56 10.89 -3.71 7.77
CA SER A 56 11.12 -2.81 6.64
C SER A 56 9.93 -2.83 5.68
N LEU A 57 9.89 -1.86 4.76
CA LEU A 57 9.14 -2.00 3.52
C LEU A 57 9.69 -3.19 2.72
N ARG A 58 8.79 -3.94 2.07
CA ARG A 58 9.16 -5.05 1.20
C ARG A 58 8.87 -4.66 -0.24
N PRO A 59 9.82 -4.79 -1.17
CA PRO A 59 9.53 -4.60 -2.58
C PRO A 59 8.54 -5.66 -3.05
N ALA A 60 7.70 -5.31 -4.03
CA ALA A 60 6.90 -6.30 -4.74
C ALA A 60 7.83 -7.24 -5.53
N ASP A 61 7.49 -8.52 -5.60
CA ASP A 61 8.19 -9.48 -6.46
C ASP A 61 7.65 -9.34 -7.88
N GLU A 62 8.48 -8.77 -8.77
CA GLU A 62 8.12 -8.53 -10.16
C GLU A 62 8.73 -9.55 -11.14
N THR A 63 9.25 -10.67 -10.64
CA THR A 63 9.82 -11.70 -11.52
C THR A 63 8.76 -12.31 -12.44
N GLU A 64 9.12 -12.60 -13.68
CA GLU A 64 8.19 -13.17 -14.69
C GLU A 64 7.50 -14.45 -14.19
N PHE A 65 8.25 -15.32 -13.51
CA PHE A 65 7.73 -16.56 -12.94
C PHE A 65 6.70 -16.31 -11.82
N SER A 66 6.97 -15.36 -10.91
CA SER A 66 6.03 -15.01 -9.84
C SER A 66 4.76 -14.38 -10.42
N ASN A 67 4.91 -13.54 -11.45
CA ASN A 67 3.80 -12.84 -12.09
C ASN A 67 2.92 -13.73 -12.99
N GLU A 68 3.38 -14.91 -13.42
CA GLU A 68 2.60 -15.85 -14.23
C GLU A 68 1.30 -16.29 -13.53
N ILE A 69 1.24 -16.24 -12.20
CA ILE A 69 0.04 -16.54 -11.42
C ILE A 69 -1.14 -15.62 -11.76
N PHE A 70 -0.86 -14.42 -12.28
CA PHE A 70 -1.87 -13.43 -12.69
C PHE A 70 -2.31 -13.61 -14.15
N SER A 71 -1.81 -14.61 -14.87
CA SER A 71 -2.24 -14.90 -16.24
C SER A 71 -3.68 -15.46 -16.31
N SER A 72 -4.32 -15.31 -17.46
CA SER A 72 -5.67 -15.85 -17.70
C SER A 72 -5.74 -17.38 -17.60
N HIS A 73 -4.63 -18.07 -17.93
CA HIS A 73 -4.53 -19.53 -17.78
C HIS A 73 -4.43 -19.93 -16.31
N SER A 74 -3.56 -19.27 -15.55
CA SER A 74 -3.39 -19.49 -14.11
C SER A 74 -4.69 -19.24 -13.33
N ALA A 75 -5.47 -18.22 -13.70
CA ALA A 75 -6.78 -17.97 -13.09
C ALA A 75 -7.77 -19.14 -13.27
N LYS A 76 -7.80 -19.77 -14.45
CA LYS A 76 -8.63 -20.95 -14.72
C LYS A 76 -8.17 -22.14 -13.88
N ASN A 77 -6.86 -22.39 -13.83
CA ASN A 77 -6.28 -23.48 -13.05
C ASN A 77 -6.56 -23.30 -11.55
N PHE A 78 -6.45 -22.07 -11.04
CA PHE A 78 -6.80 -21.75 -9.67
C PHE A 78 -8.26 -22.10 -9.38
N LEU A 79 -9.20 -21.75 -10.26
CA LEU A 79 -10.62 -22.04 -10.06
C LEU A 79 -10.90 -23.54 -9.88
N LEU A 80 -10.24 -24.39 -10.67
CA LEU A 80 -10.38 -25.85 -10.65
C LEU A 80 -9.69 -26.52 -9.45
N MET A 81 -8.83 -25.79 -8.73
CA MET A 81 -8.03 -26.35 -7.64
C MET A 81 -8.87 -26.68 -6.38
N MET A 82 -8.49 -27.76 -5.66
CA MET A 82 -9.13 -28.14 -4.39
C MET A 82 -9.02 -27.00 -3.35
N LYS A 83 -10.06 -26.80 -2.53
CA LYS A 83 -10.14 -25.70 -1.54
C LYS A 83 -8.93 -25.61 -0.60
N ASN A 84 -8.36 -26.75 -0.21
CA ASN A 84 -7.24 -26.85 0.72
C ASN A 84 -5.95 -26.28 0.10
N LEU A 85 -5.73 -26.61 -1.18
CA LEU A 85 -4.60 -26.12 -1.96
C LEU A 85 -4.73 -24.61 -2.22
N LYS A 86 -5.95 -24.09 -2.44
CA LYS A 86 -6.19 -22.65 -2.60
C LYS A 86 -5.68 -21.86 -1.40
N LYS A 87 -5.99 -22.32 -0.18
CA LYS A 87 -5.50 -21.67 1.05
C LYS A 87 -3.98 -21.70 1.19
N SER A 88 -3.34 -22.75 0.69
CA SER A 88 -1.89 -22.89 0.77
C SER A 88 -1.17 -21.90 -0.15
N VAL A 89 -1.66 -21.71 -1.37
CA VAL A 89 -1.00 -20.85 -2.37
C VAL A 89 -1.32 -19.36 -2.20
N THR A 90 -2.35 -19.00 -1.43
CA THR A 90 -2.69 -17.60 -1.14
C THR A 90 -2.07 -17.09 0.17
N ARG A 91 -1.25 -17.90 0.83
CA ARG A 91 -0.63 -17.54 2.11
C ARG A 91 0.71 -16.85 1.83
N PHE A 92 0.66 -15.52 1.79
CA PHE A 92 1.82 -14.63 1.69
C PHE A 92 2.17 -14.03 3.06
#